data_AF-A0A7Y3B9G0-F1
#
_entry.id   AF-A0A7Y3B9G0-F1
#
_cell.length_a   1.000
_cell.length_b   1.000
_cell.length_c   1.000
_cell.angle_alpha   90.00
_cell.angle_beta   90.00
_cell.angle_gamma   90.00
#
_symmetry.space_group_name_H-M   'P 1'
#
loop_
_entity.id
_entity.type
_entity.pdbx_description
1 polymer ?
#
loop_
_entity_poly.entity_id
_entity_poly.type
_entity_poly.pdbx_seq_one_letter_code
_entity_poly.pdbx_strand_id
1 'polypeptide(L)'
;MTTQVIFNSDLHFEHMQWKKELLFWKDEIKSFQNRLDEIIQKWSDDKVLAELGQFQNNFTSQNKKIRKYLNAIDSHEHNMAAHLNADEDCIDRVHMKHHEDFRDKMSNQRIIYNELKHKYYLFLTKYL
;
A
#
# COMPACT_ATOMS: atom_id res chain seq x y z
N MET A 1 -33.08 4.68 4.14
CA MET A 1 -31.73 4.42 3.59
C MET A 1 -31.81 3.09 2.89
N THR A 2 -31.67 3.06 1.56
CA THR A 2 -31.64 1.82 0.78
C THR A 2 -30.37 1.06 1.14
N THR A 3 -30.51 -0.11 1.76
CA THR A 3 -29.40 -1.02 2.02
C THR A 3 -28.81 -1.42 0.68
N GLN A 4 -27.62 -0.91 0.35
CA GLN A 4 -26.95 -1.28 -0.88
C GLN A 4 -26.56 -2.76 -0.75
N VAL A 5 -27.13 -3.60 -1.61
CA VAL A 5 -26.74 -5.01 -1.68
C VAL A 5 -25.35 -5.05 -2.29
N ILE A 6 -24.36 -5.51 -1.52
CA ILE A 6 -22.98 -5.69 -1.96
C ILE A 6 -22.84 -7.16 -2.38
N PHE A 7 -22.20 -7.41 -3.51
CA PHE A 7 -21.95 -8.75 -4.02
C PHE A 7 -20.47 -9.12 -3.89
N ASN A 8 -20.17 -10.42 -3.85
CA ASN A 8 -18.77 -10.91 -3.84
C ASN A 8 -17.96 -10.37 -5.03
N SER A 9 -18.60 -10.13 -6.18
CA SER A 9 -17.98 -9.49 -7.34
C SER A 9 -17.50 -8.06 -7.06
N ASP A 10 -18.23 -7.31 -6.24
CA ASP A 10 -17.87 -5.93 -5.89
C ASP A 10 -16.64 -5.92 -4.96
N LEU A 11 -16.62 -6.82 -3.97
CA LEU A 11 -15.49 -6.99 -3.06
C LEU A 11 -14.23 -7.43 -3.82
N HIS A 12 -14.37 -8.43 -4.70
CA HIS A 12 -13.28 -8.90 -5.56
C HIS A 12 -12.75 -7.78 -6.47
N PHE A 13 -13.64 -7.01 -7.09
CA PHE A 13 -13.24 -5.89 -7.93
C PHE A 13 -12.38 -4.89 -7.13
N GLU A 14 -12.80 -4.54 -5.91
CA GLU A 14 -12.06 -3.61 -5.06
C GLU A 14 -10.71 -4.17 -4.61
N HIS A 15 -10.65 -5.46 -4.23
CA HIS A 15 -9.39 -6.16 -3.95
C HIS A 15 -8.40 -6.06 -5.11
N MET A 16 -8.89 -6.25 -6.34
CA MET A 16 -8.04 -6.15 -7.52
C MET A 16 -7.53 -4.73 -7.77
N GLN A 17 -8.32 -3.70 -7.46
CA GLN A 17 -7.86 -2.31 -7.51
C GLN A 17 -6.76 -2.06 -6.47
N TRP A 18 -6.98 -2.47 -5.22
CA TRP A 18 -6.00 -2.30 -4.15
C TRP A 18 -4.68 -3.04 -4.44
N LYS A 19 -4.74 -4.27 -4.98
CA LYS A 19 -3.53 -5.01 -5.39
C LYS A 19 -2.73 -4.24 -6.44
N LYS A 20 -3.39 -3.73 -7.49
CA LYS A 20 -2.72 -2.95 -8.55
C LYS A 20 -2.05 -1.69 -7.99
N GLU A 21 -2.76 -0.96 -7.13
CA GLU A 21 -2.24 0.24 -6.47
C GLU A 21 -1.02 -0.08 -5.59
N LEU A 22 -1.09 -1.12 -4.77
CA LEU A 22 0.01 -1.55 -3.90
C LEU A 22 1.24 -2.02 -4.68
N LEU A 23 1.05 -2.75 -5.78
CA LEU A 23 2.13 -3.16 -6.67
C LEU A 23 2.78 -1.95 -7.36
N PHE A 24 1.97 -0.99 -7.80
CA PHE A 24 2.46 0.25 -8.36
C PHE A 24 3.33 1.03 -7.35
N TRP A 25 2.88 1.17 -6.10
CA TRP A 25 3.68 1.82 -5.05
C TRP A 25 4.98 1.08 -4.73
N LYS A 26 4.96 -0.26 -4.77
CA LYS A 26 6.15 -1.09 -4.56
C LYS A 26 7.20 -0.82 -5.65
N ASP A 27 6.76 -0.74 -6.90
CA ASP A 27 7.64 -0.43 -8.03
C ASP A 27 8.15 1.01 -7.98
N GLU A 28 7.31 1.96 -7.59
CA GLU A 28 7.73 3.35 -7.34
C GLU A 28 8.80 3.43 -6.25
N ILE A 29 8.60 2.74 -5.11
CA ILE A 29 9.59 2.71 -4.02
C ILE A 29 10.93 2.17 -4.52
N LYS A 30 10.92 1.13 -5.37
CA LYS A 30 12.15 0.60 -5.97
C LYS A 30 12.87 1.67 -6.81
N SER A 31 12.12 2.44 -7.60
CA SER A 31 12.68 3.56 -8.36
C SER A 31 13.30 4.63 -7.45
N PHE A 32 12.62 4.99 -6.36
CA PHE A 32 13.13 5.96 -5.39
C PHE A 32 14.38 5.49 -4.66
N GLN A 33 14.46 4.21 -4.31
CA GLN A 33 15.64 3.61 -3.69
C GLN A 33 16.84 3.67 -4.64
N ASN A 34 16.67 3.27 -5.91
CA ASN A 34 17.74 3.37 -6.91
C ASN A 34 18.25 4.81 -7.04
N ARG A 35 17.33 5.78 -7.06
CA ARG A 35 17.70 7.20 -7.14
C ARG A 35 18.42 7.71 -5.89
N LEU A 36 18.06 7.23 -4.70
CA LEU A 36 18.80 7.54 -3.46
C LEU A 36 20.23 7.00 -3.53
N ASP A 37 20.42 5.78 -4.03
CA ASP A 37 21.74 5.15 -4.14
C ASP A 37 22.67 5.93 -5.08
N GLU A 38 22.13 6.48 -6.19
CA GLU A 38 22.87 7.38 -7.08
C GLU A 38 23.32 8.68 -6.37
N ILE A 39 22.51 9.21 -5.46
CA ILE A 39 22.82 10.43 -4.70
C ILE A 39 23.88 10.13 -3.64
N ILE A 40 23.75 9.03 -2.89
CA ILE A 40 24.71 8.66 -1.83
C ILE A 40 26.15 8.62 -2.37
N GLN A 41 26.36 8.20 -3.62
CA GLN A 41 27.69 8.16 -4.24
C GLN A 41 28.30 9.54 -4.53
N LYS A 42 27.49 10.60 -4.60
CA LYS A 42 27.91 11.95 -4.99
C LYS A 42 28.04 12.93 -3.83
N TRP A 43 27.51 12.59 -2.65
CA TRP A 43 27.40 13.51 -1.52
C TRP A 43 28.14 12.97 -0.29
N SER A 44 28.95 13.82 0.33
CA SER A 44 29.70 13.52 1.55
C SER A 44 29.29 14.39 2.75
N ASP A 45 28.25 15.23 2.58
CA ASP A 45 27.74 16.07 3.67
C ASP A 45 26.89 15.23 4.64
N ASP A 46 27.27 15.23 5.92
CA ASP A 46 26.64 14.42 6.96
C ASP A 46 25.13 14.69 7.13
N LYS A 47 24.67 15.93 6.91
CA LYS A 47 23.25 16.26 7.02
C LYS A 47 22.47 15.65 5.86
N VAL A 48 23.03 15.70 4.65
CA VAL A 48 22.43 15.09 3.46
C VAL A 48 22.36 13.57 3.63
N LEU A 49 23.44 12.95 4.12
CA LEU A 49 23.49 11.51 4.40
C LEU A 49 22.45 11.10 5.46
N ALA A 50 22.25 11.90 6.50
CA ALA A 50 21.22 11.64 7.51
C ALA A 50 19.80 11.70 6.92
N GLU A 51 19.49 12.71 6.10
CA GLU A 51 18.20 12.81 5.40
C GLU A 51 17.97 11.62 4.45
N LEU A 52 18.99 11.21 3.70
CA LEU A 52 18.94 10.03 2.82
C LEU A 52 18.62 8.75 3.61
N GLY A 53 19.28 8.54 4.76
CA GLY A 53 19.02 7.40 5.63
C GLY A 53 17.59 7.37 6.17
N GLN A 54 17.01 8.53 6.49
CA GLN A 54 15.60 8.60 6.89
C GLN A 54 14.65 8.16 5.76
N PHE A 55 14.90 8.59 4.51
CA PHE A 55 14.10 8.13 3.37
C PHE A 55 14.25 6.64 3.10
N GLN A 56 15.47 6.08 3.16
CA GLN A 56 15.69 4.64 3.02
C GLN A 56 14.90 3.82 4.07
N ASN A 57 14.92 4.27 5.33
CA ASN A 57 14.16 3.63 6.41
C ASN A 57 12.65 3.72 6.18
N ASN A 58 12.16 4.89 5.78
CA ASN A 58 10.75 5.09 5.45
C ASN A 58 10.31 4.18 4.30
N PHE A 59 11.07 4.11 3.22
CA PHE A 59 10.79 3.23 2.08
C PHE A 59 10.79 1.75 2.45
N THR A 60 11.72 1.32 3.30
CA THR A 60 11.76 -0.05 3.84
C THR A 60 10.49 -0.35 4.65
N SER A 61 10.07 0.60 5.49
CA SER A 61 8.82 0.48 6.28
C SER A 61 7.58 0.40 5.39
N GLN A 62 7.48 1.24 4.36
CA GLN A 62 6.37 1.18 3.40
C GLN A 62 6.35 -0.13 2.63
N ASN A 63 7.51 -0.64 2.17
CA ASN A 63 7.60 -1.94 1.51
C ASN A 63 7.11 -3.10 2.40
N LYS A 64 7.43 -3.07 3.70
CA LYS A 64 6.91 -4.06 4.67
C LYS A 64 5.39 -3.97 4.80
N LYS A 65 4.83 -2.75 4.88
CA LYS A 65 3.37 -2.54 4.94
C LYS A 65 2.67 -3.02 3.67
N ILE A 66 3.21 -2.68 2.50
CA ILE A 66 2.68 -3.12 1.20
C ILE A 66 2.60 -4.64 1.13
N ARG A 67 3.68 -5.35 1.50
CA ARG A 67 3.68 -6.82 1.54
C ARG A 67 2.61 -7.38 2.49
N LYS A 68 2.45 -6.78 3.66
CA LYS A 68 1.40 -7.16 4.62
C LYS A 68 0.01 -6.97 4.03
N TYR A 69 -0.23 -5.88 3.30
CA TYR A 69 -1.53 -5.59 2.70
C TYR A 69 -1.82 -6.52 1.53
N LEU A 70 -0.84 -6.81 0.67
CA LEU A 70 -1.00 -7.80 -0.41
C LEU A 70 -1.38 -9.17 0.17
N ASN A 71 -0.64 -9.65 1.18
CA ASN A 71 -0.96 -10.92 1.83
C ASN A 71 -2.36 -10.93 2.45
N ALA A 72 -2.79 -9.82 3.08
CA ALA A 72 -4.12 -9.70 3.66
C ALA A 72 -5.22 -9.77 2.59
N ILE A 73 -5.02 -9.14 1.43
CA ILE A 73 -5.96 -9.25 0.31
C ILE A 73 -5.98 -10.68 -0.23
N ASP A 74 -4.82 -11.34 -0.39
CA ASP A 74 -4.74 -12.73 -0.85
C ASP A 74 -5.48 -13.68 0.11
N SER A 75 -5.33 -13.50 1.42
CA SER A 75 -6.08 -14.27 2.42
C SER A 75 -7.59 -13.99 2.35
N HIS A 76 -7.99 -12.74 2.13
CA HIS A 76 -9.40 -12.39 2.01
C HIS A 76 -10.03 -13.04 0.76
N GLU A 77 -9.36 -12.96 -0.38
CA GLU A 77 -9.76 -13.63 -1.63
C GLU A 77 -9.86 -15.14 -1.47
N HIS A 78 -8.90 -15.78 -0.80
CA HIS A 78 -8.93 -17.21 -0.54
C HIS A 78 -10.13 -17.63 0.31
N ASN A 79 -10.44 -16.87 1.37
CA ASN A 79 -11.60 -17.12 2.21
C ASN A 79 -12.91 -16.97 1.41
N MET A 80 -13.04 -15.91 0.61
CA MET A 80 -14.21 -15.71 -0.25
C MET A 80 -14.39 -16.87 -1.24
N ALA A 81 -13.31 -17.35 -1.86
CA ALA A 81 -13.37 -18.49 -2.76
C ALA A 81 -13.80 -19.79 -2.04
N ALA A 82 -13.34 -20.01 -0.81
CA ALA A 82 -13.72 -21.17 -0.01
C ALA A 82 -15.22 -21.18 0.34
N HIS A 83 -15.78 -20.05 0.75
CA HIS A 83 -17.21 -19.92 1.05
C HIS A 83 -18.08 -20.04 -0.21
N LEU A 84 -17.66 -19.45 -1.34
CA LEU A 84 -18.35 -19.62 -2.62
C LEU A 84 -18.43 -21.09 -3.05
N ASN A 85 -17.37 -21.87 -2.84
CA ASN A 85 -17.36 -23.31 -3.13
C ASN A 85 -18.23 -24.13 -2.18
N ALA A 86 -18.54 -23.60 -1.00
CA ALA A 86 -19.39 -24.24 0.00
C ALA A 86 -20.88 -23.86 -0.14
N ASP A 87 -21.26 -23.11 -1.19
CA ASP A 87 -22.58 -22.48 -1.35
C ASP A 87 -22.98 -21.60 -0.14
N GLU A 88 -21.99 -21.03 0.55
CA GLU A 88 -22.17 -20.12 1.67
C GLU A 88 -22.03 -18.66 1.21
N ASP A 89 -22.98 -17.82 1.59
CA ASP A 89 -22.89 -16.37 1.35
C ASP A 89 -21.75 -15.78 2.19
N CYS A 90 -20.68 -15.35 1.53
CA CYS A 90 -19.46 -14.83 2.19
C CYS A 90 -19.69 -13.48 2.89
N ILE A 91 -20.80 -12.80 2.59
CA ILE A 91 -21.12 -11.47 3.08
C ILE A 91 -22.00 -11.60 4.33
N ASP A 92 -21.41 -12.09 5.40
CA ASP A 92 -21.96 -11.86 6.74
C ASP A 92 -21.51 -10.48 7.27
N ARG A 93 -22.13 -10.02 8.37
CA ARG A 93 -21.79 -8.72 8.97
C ARG A 93 -20.33 -8.62 9.42
N VAL A 94 -19.69 -9.74 9.75
CA VAL A 94 -18.31 -9.78 10.27
C VAL A 94 -17.32 -9.59 9.12
N HIS A 95 -17.51 -10.29 8.01
CA HIS A 95 -16.67 -10.19 6.81
C HIS A 95 -16.79 -8.81 6.17
N MET A 96 -18.01 -8.27 6.12
CA MET A 96 -18.23 -6.90 5.64
C MET A 96 -17.49 -5.87 6.51
N LYS A 97 -17.57 -5.99 7.84
CA LYS A 97 -16.85 -5.10 8.75
C LYS A 97 -15.33 -5.19 8.56
N HIS A 98 -14.80 -6.41 8.40
CA HIS A 98 -13.37 -6.58 8.13
C HIS A 98 -12.94 -5.91 6.81
N HIS A 99 -13.79 -5.99 5.78
CA HIS A 99 -13.57 -5.30 4.51
C HIS A 99 -13.57 -3.78 4.66
N GLU A 100 -14.53 -3.21 5.38
CA GLU A 100 -14.59 -1.77 5.69
C GLU A 100 -13.36 -1.31 6.46
N ASP A 101 -12.95 -2.04 7.49
CA ASP A 101 -11.73 -1.76 8.26
C ASP A 101 -10.47 -1.78 7.35
N PHE A 102 -10.44 -2.64 6.33
CA PHE A 102 -9.34 -2.69 5.37
C PHE A 102 -9.40 -1.53 4.38
N ARG A 103 -10.59 -1.13 3.92
CA ARG A 103 -10.80 0.06 3.08
C ARG A 103 -10.28 1.31 3.78
N ASP A 104 -10.53 1.47 5.07
CA ASP A 104 -10.02 2.59 5.87
C ASP A 104 -8.50 2.55 5.99
N LYS A 105 -7.90 1.37 6.19
CA LYS A 105 -6.44 1.20 6.19
C LYS A 105 -5.81 1.59 4.85
N MET A 106 -6.43 1.24 3.72
CA MET A 106 -5.99 1.66 2.39
C MET A 106 -6.09 3.18 2.23
N SER A 107 -7.21 3.79 2.60
CA SER A 107 -7.42 5.24 2.53
C SER A 107 -6.39 6.02 3.35
N ASN A 108 -6.13 5.60 4.59
CA ASN A 108 -5.10 6.24 5.43
C ASN A 108 -3.70 6.05 4.85
N GLN A 109 -3.42 4.85 4.31
CA GLN A 109 -2.12 4.56 3.71
C GLN A 109 -1.86 5.39 2.45
N ARG A 110 -2.87 5.72 1.64
CA ARG A 110 -2.76 6.64 0.50
C ARG A 110 -2.24 8.01 0.94
N ILE A 111 -2.80 8.55 2.03
CA ILE A 111 -2.39 9.85 2.58
C ILE A 111 -0.93 9.80 3.02
N ILE A 112 -0.57 8.82 3.86
CA ILE A 112 0.79 8.64 4.37
C ILE A 112 1.81 8.49 3.23
N TYR A 113 1.48 7.71 2.21
CA TYR A 113 2.38 7.47 1.08
C TYR A 113 2.55 8.72 0.21
N ASN A 114 1.47 9.45 -0.06
CA ASN A 114 1.52 10.70 -0.82
C ASN A 114 2.32 11.79 -0.10
N GLU A 115 2.17 11.92 1.23
CA GLU A 115 2.99 12.84 2.01
C GLU A 115 4.49 12.49 1.97
N LEU A 116 4.82 11.19 2.06
CA LEU A 116 6.20 10.73 1.94
C LEU A 116 6.77 11.04 0.55
N LYS A 117 6.01 10.78 -0.52
CA LYS A 117 6.39 11.13 -1.89
C LYS A 117 6.64 12.62 -2.04
N HIS A 118 5.75 13.46 -1.53
CA HIS A 118 5.90 14.90 -1.61
C HIS A 118 7.20 15.37 -0.92
N LYS A 119 7.46 14.90 0.30
CA LYS A 119 8.70 15.20 1.04
C LYS A 119 9.94 14.71 0.28
N TYR A 120 9.87 13.53 -0.33
CA TYR A 120 10.96 12.99 -1.14
C TYR A 120 11.23 13.83 -2.39
N TYR A 121 10.21 14.27 -3.12
CA TYR A 121 10.42 15.14 -4.28
C TYR A 121 11.00 16.51 -3.89
N LEU A 122 10.57 17.10 -2.78
CA LEU A 122 11.17 18.33 -2.27
C LEU A 122 12.65 18.14 -1.92
N PHE A 123 12.99 17.00 -1.32
CA PHE A 123 14.38 16.63 -1.07
C PHE A 123 15.16 16.52 -2.39
N LEU A 124 14.63 15.82 -3.40
CA LEU A 124 15.28 15.70 -4.69
C LEU A 124 15.54 17.07 -5.34
N THR A 125 14.56 17.98 -5.36
CA THR A 125 14.73 19.33 -5.93
C THR A 125 15.81 20.16 -5.22
N LYS A 126 16.13 19.86 -3.95
CA LYS A 126 17.17 20.57 -3.20
C LYS A 126 18.58 20.05 -3.51
N TYR A 127 18.72 18.79 -3.90
CA TYR A 127 20.02 18.11 -4.02
C TYR A 127 20.29 17.48 -5.40
N LEU A 128 19.42 17.72 -6.38
CA LEU A 128 19.58 17.40 -7.80
C LEU A 128 19.32 18.63 -8.65
#